data_AF-A0A1V9A9K2-F1
#
_entry.id   AF-A0A1V9A9K2-F1
#
_cell.length_a   1.000
_cell.length_b   1.000
_cell.length_c   1.000
_cell.angle_alpha   90.00
_cell.angle_beta   90.00
_cell.angle_gamma   90.00
#
_symmetry.space_group_name_H-M   'P 1'
#
loop_
_entity.id
_entity.type
_entity.pdbx_description
1 polymer ?
#
loop_
_entity_poly.entity_id
_entity_poly.type
_entity_poly.pdbx_seq_one_letter_code
_entity_poly.pdbx_strand_id
1 'polypeptide(L)'
;MARQGEARHRAARHRASTASTTSTGTHRAVGRRRTVAAWPVACVVLLGLLVAGWFGWNWADGVQESRAAAEAADCQQGDTTIRVAVDPALEQPVTTAANRWNRARTVVQEHCVHVTVTATPSAEVYDSLTTSDTGAPAAWLPDSTTWLDELNRARPDLLGSSGLPVATGPDGEYPFLAIAGDGELLRQHAAQSFQKYLLEPAQQAEFRQAGLGPADD
;
A
#
# COMPACT_ATOMS: atom_id res chain seq x y z
N MET A 1 -46.28 -32.24 22.76
CA MET A 1 -46.36 -32.13 21.28
C MET A 1 -45.14 -31.32 20.86
N ALA A 2 -44.15 -31.73 20.06
CA ALA A 2 -43.95 -32.78 19.06
C ALA A 2 -42.44 -33.16 19.03
N ARG A 3 -42.07 -34.47 18.99
CA ARG A 3 -41.56 -35.27 17.83
C ARG A 3 -40.11 -34.96 17.40
N GLN A 4 -39.19 -35.92 17.62
CA GLN A 4 -38.55 -36.85 16.64
C GLN A 4 -37.30 -36.24 15.97
N GLY A 5 -36.18 -36.92 15.72
CA GLY A 5 -35.70 -38.31 15.89
C GLY A 5 -34.16 -38.30 15.76
N GLU A 6 -33.43 -39.03 16.59
CA GLU A 6 -32.81 -40.33 16.30
C GLU A 6 -31.80 -40.34 15.12
N ALA A 7 -30.51 -40.42 15.45
CA ALA A 7 -29.53 -41.11 14.62
C ALA A 7 -28.51 -41.82 15.53
N ARG A 8 -28.58 -43.15 15.48
CA ARG A 8 -27.70 -44.11 16.15
C ARG A 8 -26.33 -44.12 15.45
N HIS A 9 -25.27 -44.56 16.13
CA HIS A 9 -24.58 -45.81 15.81
C HIS A 9 -23.32 -46.02 16.66
N ARG A 10 -23.28 -47.22 17.29
CA ARG A 10 -22.15 -48.17 17.39
C ARG A 10 -20.89 -47.66 18.12
N ALA A 11 -20.16 -48.45 18.89
CA ALA A 11 -20.26 -49.78 19.44
C ALA A 11 -19.23 -49.75 20.58
N ALA A 12 -19.66 -50.02 21.81
CA ALA A 12 -19.40 -51.31 22.47
C ALA A 12 -17.94 -51.57 22.85
N ARG A 13 -17.73 -51.50 24.17
CA ARG A 13 -17.01 -52.49 25.01
C ARG A 13 -15.47 -52.47 24.84
N HIS A 14 -14.69 -52.52 25.91
CA HIS A 14 -14.79 -53.49 27.00
C HIS A 14 -14.31 -52.92 28.33
N ARG A 15 -15.14 -53.13 29.37
CA ARG A 15 -14.67 -53.37 30.73
C ARG A 15 -14.06 -54.77 30.80
N ALA A 16 -12.93 -54.89 31.47
CA ALA A 16 -12.57 -55.95 32.43
C ALA A 16 -11.09 -55.67 32.80
N SER A 17 -10.70 -55.57 34.07
CA SER A 17 -10.90 -56.59 35.07
C SER A 17 -10.99 -56.00 36.49
N THR A 18 -12.00 -56.47 37.22
CA THR A 18 -11.98 -57.00 38.60
C THR A 18 -10.56 -57.27 39.14
N ALA A 19 -10.20 -57.10 40.42
CA ALA A 19 -10.99 -57.14 41.64
C ALA A 19 -10.17 -56.57 42.83
N SER A 20 -10.92 -56.16 43.87
CA SER A 20 -10.66 -56.27 45.31
C SER A 20 -9.27 -55.96 45.89
N THR A 21 -9.24 -55.08 46.89
CA THR A 21 -9.09 -55.47 48.31
C THR A 21 -9.34 -54.26 49.21
N THR A 22 -10.34 -54.36 50.08
CA THR A 22 -10.47 -53.48 51.24
C THR A 22 -9.36 -53.85 52.23
N SER A 23 -8.42 -52.93 52.46
CA SER A 23 -7.45 -53.03 53.54
C SER A 23 -7.49 -51.73 54.34
N THR A 24 -7.89 -51.87 55.59
CA THR A 24 -7.95 -50.81 56.60
C THR A 24 -6.53 -50.58 57.13
N GLY A 25 -5.98 -49.38 56.97
CA GLY A 25 -4.60 -49.09 57.37
C GLY A 25 -4.29 -47.60 57.46
N THR A 26 -4.50 -47.06 58.66
CA THR A 26 -3.73 -46.00 59.36
C THR A 26 -2.98 -44.93 58.54
N HIS A 27 -3.38 -43.69 58.85
CA HIS A 27 -2.75 -42.43 58.49
C HIS A 27 -1.20 -42.49 58.49
N ARG A 28 -0.62 -42.31 57.30
CA ARG A 28 0.65 -41.60 57.15
C ARG A 28 0.41 -40.42 56.22
N ALA A 29 0.47 -39.23 56.79
CA ALA A 29 0.61 -37.99 56.05
C ALA A 29 1.94 -38.03 55.30
N VAL A 30 1.92 -38.53 54.07
CA VAL A 30 3.01 -38.31 53.11
C VAL A 30 2.62 -37.07 52.34
N GLY A 31 3.23 -35.95 52.70
CA GLY A 31 3.18 -34.71 51.93
C GLY A 31 3.74 -34.96 50.53
N ARG A 32 2.86 -35.36 49.60
CA ARG A 32 3.21 -35.40 48.18
C ARG A 32 3.13 -33.98 47.65
N ARG A 33 4.29 -33.32 47.67
CA ARG A 33 4.55 -32.08 46.93
C ARG A 33 4.04 -32.33 45.50
N ARG A 34 2.96 -31.66 45.08
CA ARG A 34 2.56 -31.67 43.67
C ARG A 34 3.67 -30.93 42.95
N THR A 35 4.65 -31.66 42.43
CA THR A 35 5.57 -31.11 41.44
C THR A 35 4.70 -30.71 40.27
N VAL A 36 4.50 -29.40 40.09
CA VAL A 36 3.90 -28.85 38.88
C VAL A 36 4.66 -29.50 37.73
N ALA A 37 3.95 -30.25 36.89
CA ALA A 37 4.58 -30.89 35.73
C ALA A 37 5.41 -29.83 35.02
N ALA A 38 6.65 -30.11 34.63
CA ALA A 38 7.49 -29.12 33.94
C ALA A 38 6.97 -28.77 32.53
N TRP A 39 5.96 -29.52 32.06
CA TRP A 39 5.34 -29.43 30.75
C TRP A 39 4.72 -28.06 30.38
N PRO A 40 3.99 -27.35 31.26
CA PRO A 40 3.43 -26.04 30.94
C PRO A 40 4.51 -24.99 30.74
N VAL A 41 5.61 -25.05 31.50
CA VAL A 41 6.74 -24.12 31.34
C VAL A 41 7.40 -24.35 29.98
N ALA A 42 7.60 -25.61 29.58
CA ALA A 42 8.11 -25.94 28.26
C ALA A 42 7.17 -25.45 27.13
N CYS A 43 5.86 -25.60 27.29
CA CYS A 43 4.87 -25.10 26.32
C CYS A 43 4.88 -23.57 26.20
N VAL A 44 4.97 -22.84 27.32
CA VAL A 44 5.01 -21.37 27.31
C VAL A 44 6.30 -20.86 26.68
N VAL A 45 7.45 -21.49 26.97
CA VAL A 45 8.73 -21.13 26.33
C VAL A 45 8.66 -21.39 24.83
N LEU A 46 8.14 -22.55 24.41
CA LEU A 46 8.00 -22.88 22.99
C LEU A 46 7.07 -21.89 22.27
N LEU A 47 5.92 -21.56 22.86
CA LEU A 47 5.01 -20.55 22.32
C LEU A 47 5.67 -19.16 22.24
N GLY A 48 6.43 -18.77 23.27
CA GLY A 48 7.17 -17.51 23.28
C GLY A 48 8.20 -17.43 22.15
N LEU A 49 8.93 -18.52 21.90
CA LEU A 49 9.89 -18.61 20.80
C LEU A 49 9.19 -18.54 19.42
N LEU A 50 8.04 -19.18 19.27
CA LEU A 50 7.25 -19.13 18.03
C LEU A 50 6.71 -17.72 17.77
N VAL A 51 6.17 -17.05 18.79
CA VAL A 51 5.65 -15.68 18.67
C VAL A 51 6.80 -14.70 18.37
N ALA A 52 7.93 -14.82 19.07
CA ALA A 52 9.09 -13.96 18.83
C ALA A 52 9.68 -14.18 17.42
N GLY A 53 9.73 -15.43 16.97
CA GLY A 53 10.14 -15.76 15.60
C GLY A 53 9.18 -15.17 14.56
N TRP A 54 7.87 -15.33 14.76
CA TRP A 54 6.84 -14.77 13.88
C TRP A 54 6.91 -13.24 13.81
N PHE A 55 6.99 -12.57 14.96
CA PHE A 55 7.03 -11.11 15.04
C PHE A 55 8.34 -10.55 14.48
N GLY A 56 9.47 -11.23 14.73
CA GLY A 56 10.76 -10.90 14.15
C GLY A 56 10.79 -11.07 12.63
N TRP A 57 10.18 -12.13 12.11
CA TRP A 57 10.06 -12.38 10.67
C TRP A 57 9.19 -11.32 9.98
N ASN A 58 8.02 -11.00 10.55
CA ASN A 58 7.13 -9.97 10.02
C ASN A 58 7.76 -8.56 10.00
N TRP A 59 8.69 -8.28 10.91
CA TRP A 59 9.42 -6.99 10.92
C TRP A 59 10.61 -7.00 9.95
N ALA A 60 11.28 -8.14 9.79
CA ALA A 60 12.36 -8.32 8.83
C ALA A 60 11.86 -8.33 7.38
N ASP A 61 10.69 -8.92 7.10
CA ASP A 61 10.10 -8.97 5.77
C ASP A 61 9.84 -7.56 5.22
N GLY A 62 9.35 -6.61 6.03
CA GLY A 62 9.14 -5.23 5.54
C GLY A 62 10.42 -4.50 5.11
N VAL A 63 11.56 -4.82 5.74
CA VAL A 63 12.88 -4.19 5.46
C VAL A 63 13.67 -4.98 4.40
N GLN A 64 13.48 -6.29 4.33
CA GLN A 64 14.10 -7.16 3.34
C GLN A 64 13.36 -7.11 2.00
N GLU A 65 12.03 -7.05 1.98
CA GLU A 65 11.23 -6.85 0.76
C GLU A 65 11.62 -5.52 0.10
N SER A 66 11.83 -4.46 0.88
CA SER A 66 12.25 -3.16 0.35
C SER A 66 13.70 -3.13 -0.18
N ARG A 67 14.62 -3.95 0.38
CA ARG A 67 15.98 -4.11 -0.17
C ARG A 67 16.05 -5.10 -1.34
N ALA A 68 15.33 -6.21 -1.26
CA ALA A 68 15.26 -7.22 -2.31
C ALA A 68 14.47 -6.70 -3.52
N ALA A 69 13.43 -5.89 -3.35
CA ALA A 69 12.78 -5.18 -4.45
C ALA A 69 13.69 -4.11 -5.09
N ALA A 70 14.55 -3.46 -4.30
CA ALA A 70 15.54 -2.52 -4.83
C ALA A 70 16.68 -3.21 -5.61
N GLU A 71 16.99 -4.47 -5.28
CA GLU A 71 17.96 -5.32 -6.00
C GLU A 71 17.32 -6.11 -7.16
N ALA A 72 16.00 -6.34 -7.13
CA ALA A 72 15.24 -7.05 -8.17
C ALA A 72 14.57 -6.10 -9.19
N ALA A 73 14.62 -4.79 -8.98
CA ALA A 73 14.28 -3.78 -9.99
C ALA A 73 15.41 -3.69 -11.03
N ASP A 74 15.60 -4.76 -11.78
CA ASP A 74 16.56 -4.80 -12.87
C ASP A 74 15.90 -4.05 -14.04
N CYS A 75 16.15 -2.73 -14.13
CA CYS A 75 15.63 -1.84 -15.16
C CYS A 75 16.16 -2.29 -16.54
N GLN A 76 15.57 -3.33 -17.12
CA GLN A 76 16.11 -4.03 -18.29
C GLN A 76 16.36 -3.08 -19.48
N GLN A 77 15.51 -2.06 -19.63
CA GLN A 77 15.61 -1.07 -20.70
C GLN A 77 16.16 0.30 -20.23
N GLY A 78 16.65 0.38 -18.99
CA GLY A 78 17.29 1.57 -18.42
C GLY A 78 16.34 2.54 -17.71
N ASP A 79 16.85 3.74 -17.44
CA ASP A 79 16.12 4.79 -16.72
C ASP A 79 15.41 5.73 -17.71
N THR A 80 14.18 6.13 -17.40
CA THR A 80 13.42 7.13 -18.16
C THR A 80 12.99 8.26 -17.24
N THR A 81 13.07 9.51 -17.68
CA THR A 81 12.67 10.66 -16.87
C THR A 81 11.36 11.26 -17.38
N ILE A 82 10.42 11.48 -16.47
CA ILE A 82 9.19 12.21 -16.73
C ILE A 82 9.17 13.52 -15.96
N ARG A 83 8.68 14.59 -16.60
CA ARG A 83 8.43 15.89 -15.95
C ARG A 83 6.97 15.98 -15.55
N VAL A 84 6.72 16.40 -14.32
CA VAL A 84 5.39 16.66 -13.77
C VAL A 84 5.33 18.13 -13.38
N ALA A 85 4.49 18.90 -14.06
CA ALA A 85 4.22 20.28 -13.68
C ALA A 85 3.13 20.28 -12.60
N VAL A 86 3.33 21.02 -11.52
CA VAL A 86 2.39 21.12 -10.41
C VAL A 86 2.14 22.57 -10.08
N ASP A 87 0.92 22.91 -9.69
CA ASP A 87 0.66 24.18 -9.03
C ASP A 87 1.49 24.28 -7.72
N PRO A 88 2.04 25.46 -7.36
CA PRO A 88 2.80 25.65 -6.14
C PRO A 88 2.09 25.18 -4.85
N ALA A 89 0.76 25.21 -4.80
CA ALA A 89 0.00 24.70 -3.64
C ALA A 89 0.20 23.18 -3.40
N LEU A 90 0.56 22.43 -4.45
CA LEU A 90 0.74 20.98 -4.42
C LEU A 90 2.22 20.57 -4.39
N GLU A 91 3.15 21.52 -4.50
CA GLU A 91 4.58 21.25 -4.69
C GLU A 91 5.15 20.33 -3.60
N GLN A 92 4.92 20.68 -2.33
CA GLN A 92 5.53 19.99 -1.20
C GLN A 92 5.08 18.51 -1.07
N PRO A 93 3.78 18.17 -1.06
CA PRO A 93 3.35 16.77 -0.97
C PRO A 93 3.73 15.97 -2.22
N VAL A 94 3.61 16.55 -3.42
CA VAL A 94 3.94 15.85 -4.68
C VAL A 94 5.44 15.61 -4.80
N THR A 95 6.28 16.58 -4.45
CA THR A 95 7.75 16.42 -4.45
C THR A 95 8.19 15.38 -3.43
N THR A 96 7.56 15.35 -2.25
CA THR A 96 7.83 14.32 -1.23
C THR A 96 7.51 12.93 -1.76
N ALA A 97 6.38 12.77 -2.46
CA ALA A 97 6.00 11.53 -3.11
C ALA A 97 6.97 11.15 -4.24
N ALA A 98 7.30 12.08 -5.13
CA ALA A 98 8.27 11.85 -6.21
C ALA A 98 9.63 11.39 -5.68
N ASN A 99 10.11 11.99 -4.59
CA ASN A 99 11.35 11.58 -3.95
C ASN A 99 11.30 10.14 -3.39
N ARG A 100 10.15 9.72 -2.84
CA ARG A 100 9.95 8.32 -2.40
C ARG A 100 9.92 7.37 -3.59
N TRP A 101 9.17 7.72 -4.63
CA TRP A 101 9.12 6.97 -5.90
C TRP A 101 10.52 6.77 -6.50
N ASN A 102 11.30 7.86 -6.62
CA ASN A 102 12.63 7.84 -7.21
C ASN A 102 13.62 6.98 -6.40
N ARG A 103 13.55 7.03 -5.05
CA ARG A 103 14.38 6.18 -4.19
C ARG A 103 14.03 4.70 -4.29
N ALA A 104 12.76 4.38 -4.52
CA ALA A 104 12.30 3.01 -4.68
C ALA A 104 12.67 2.40 -6.04
N ARG A 105 13.22 3.20 -6.98
CA ARG A 105 13.50 2.79 -8.36
C ARG A 105 12.31 2.10 -9.03
N THR A 106 11.13 2.70 -8.89
CA THR A 106 9.88 2.08 -9.36
C THR A 106 9.95 1.78 -10.85
N VAL A 107 9.75 0.49 -11.19
CA VAL A 107 9.70 0.01 -12.57
C VAL A 107 8.30 0.19 -13.12
N VAL A 108 8.19 0.85 -14.28
CA VAL A 108 6.97 0.88 -15.09
C VAL A 108 7.31 0.26 -16.43
N GLN A 109 6.59 -0.82 -16.77
CA GLN A 109 6.95 -1.71 -17.88
C GLN A 109 8.34 -2.33 -17.66
N GLU A 110 9.34 -1.87 -18.40
CA GLU A 110 10.73 -2.36 -18.35
C GLU A 110 11.74 -1.24 -18.03
N HIS A 111 11.25 -0.05 -17.67
CA HIS A 111 12.05 1.12 -17.35
C HIS A 111 11.88 1.55 -15.91
N CYS A 112 12.97 2.01 -15.31
CA CYS A 112 12.90 2.71 -14.04
C CYS A 112 12.54 4.17 -14.29
N VAL A 113 11.39 4.59 -13.77
CA VAL A 113 10.87 5.94 -14.00
C VAL A 113 11.42 6.88 -12.94
N HIS A 114 12.14 7.90 -13.38
CA HIS A 114 12.53 9.04 -12.57
C HIS A 114 11.53 10.19 -12.76
N VAL A 115 10.92 10.66 -11.68
CA VAL A 115 9.95 11.75 -11.68
C VAL A 115 10.64 13.04 -11.27
N THR A 116 10.60 14.05 -12.15
CA THR A 116 11.02 15.42 -11.83
C THR A 116 9.78 16.28 -11.67
N VAL A 117 9.62 16.91 -10.51
CA VAL A 117 8.51 17.82 -10.21
C VAL A 117 8.97 19.25 -10.46
N THR A 118 8.13 20.06 -11.09
CA THR A 118 8.38 21.49 -11.29
C THR A 118 7.15 22.26 -10.86
N ALA A 119 7.30 23.13 -9.86
CA ALA A 119 6.25 24.04 -9.44
C ALA A 119 6.15 25.19 -10.43
N THR A 120 4.99 25.36 -11.04
CA THR A 120 4.71 26.43 -12.01
C THR A 120 3.22 26.76 -11.90
N PRO A 121 2.84 28.05 -11.78
CA PRO A 121 1.44 28.44 -11.70
C PRO A 121 0.62 27.85 -12.85
N SER A 122 -0.59 27.37 -12.57
CA SER A 122 -1.45 26.73 -13.60
C SER A 122 -1.60 27.54 -14.88
N ALA A 123 -1.74 28.87 -14.77
CA ALA A 123 -1.87 29.76 -15.92
C ALA A 123 -0.64 29.73 -16.84
N GLU A 124 0.57 29.71 -16.27
CA GLU A 124 1.81 29.64 -17.05
C GLU A 124 1.98 28.27 -17.72
N VAL A 125 1.59 27.18 -17.03
CA VAL A 125 1.58 25.84 -17.63
C VAL A 125 0.59 25.78 -18.78
N TYR A 126 -0.63 26.29 -18.59
CA TYR A 126 -1.67 26.36 -19.61
C TYR A 126 -1.21 27.15 -20.85
N ASP A 127 -0.63 28.33 -20.65
CA ASP A 127 -0.09 29.14 -21.74
C ASP A 127 1.00 28.36 -22.51
N SER A 128 1.89 27.65 -21.81
CA SER A 128 2.92 26.84 -22.45
C SER A 128 2.35 25.68 -23.27
N LEU A 129 1.31 25.00 -22.77
CA LEU A 129 0.65 23.87 -23.42
C LEU A 129 -0.15 24.31 -24.66
N THR A 130 -0.69 25.52 -24.65
CA THR A 130 -1.50 26.04 -25.76
C THR A 130 -0.69 26.71 -26.85
N THR A 131 0.53 27.18 -26.53
CA THR A 131 1.39 27.92 -27.47
C THR A 131 2.52 27.08 -28.08
N SER A 132 2.86 25.93 -27.50
CA SER A 132 3.94 25.06 -27.99
C SER A 132 3.56 23.59 -27.90
N ASP A 133 3.87 22.83 -28.95
CA ASP A 133 3.77 21.36 -28.96
C ASP A 133 5.02 20.69 -28.39
N THR A 134 6.11 21.44 -28.28
CA THR A 134 7.39 20.91 -27.79
C THR A 134 7.58 21.19 -26.31
N GLY A 135 8.18 20.24 -25.59
CA GLY A 135 8.55 20.45 -24.19
C GLY A 135 7.39 20.39 -23.20
N ALA A 136 6.21 19.92 -23.60
CA ALA A 136 5.11 19.64 -22.68
C ALA A 136 5.56 18.67 -21.56
N PRO A 137 5.14 18.89 -20.30
CA PRO A 137 5.36 17.91 -19.24
C PRO A 137 4.60 16.61 -19.56
N ALA A 138 5.00 15.49 -18.95
CA ALA A 138 4.29 14.22 -19.09
C ALA A 138 2.96 14.22 -18.31
N ALA A 139 2.89 15.00 -17.23
CA ALA A 139 1.67 15.21 -16.46
C ALA A 139 1.61 16.63 -15.89
N TRP A 140 0.39 17.08 -15.63
CA TRP A 140 0.09 18.37 -15.06
C TRP A 140 -0.94 18.23 -13.93
N LEU A 141 -0.68 18.88 -12.80
CA LEU A 141 -1.60 19.01 -11.68
C LEU A 141 -1.92 20.49 -11.47
N PRO A 142 -3.01 21.01 -12.06
CA PRO A 142 -3.44 22.38 -11.81
C PRO A 142 -4.07 22.56 -10.43
N ASP A 143 -4.21 23.82 -10.04
CA ASP A 143 -4.95 24.32 -8.87
C ASP A 143 -6.48 24.11 -8.93
N SER A 144 -7.04 23.79 -10.10
CA SER A 144 -8.48 23.52 -10.23
C SER A 144 -8.84 22.71 -11.47
N THR A 145 -10.04 22.11 -11.46
CA THR A 145 -10.63 21.40 -12.61
C THR A 145 -11.03 22.31 -13.77
N THR A 146 -11.17 23.62 -13.55
CA THR A 146 -11.54 24.58 -14.62
C THR A 146 -10.50 24.60 -15.75
N TRP A 147 -9.23 24.41 -15.40
CA TRP A 147 -8.13 24.35 -16.38
C TRP A 147 -8.27 23.18 -17.35
N LEU A 148 -8.88 22.07 -16.94
CA LEU A 148 -9.13 20.94 -17.84
C LEU A 148 -10.19 21.30 -18.88
N ASP A 149 -11.24 22.03 -18.50
CA ASP A 149 -12.26 22.50 -19.43
C ASP A 149 -11.73 23.54 -20.41
N GLU A 150 -10.82 24.41 -19.95
CA GLU A 150 -10.11 25.36 -20.80
C GLU A 150 -9.18 24.65 -21.78
N LEU A 151 -8.37 23.71 -21.29
CA LEU A 151 -7.46 22.94 -22.12
C LEU A 151 -8.22 22.06 -23.13
N ASN A 152 -9.36 21.46 -22.74
CA ASN A 152 -10.21 20.70 -23.65
C ASN A 152 -10.72 21.55 -24.82
N ARG A 153 -11.07 22.81 -24.55
CA ARG A 153 -11.55 23.75 -25.59
C ARG A 153 -10.42 24.22 -26.50
N ALA A 154 -9.23 24.44 -25.96
CA ALA A 154 -8.09 24.96 -26.71
C ALA A 154 -7.31 23.86 -27.46
N ARG A 155 -7.07 22.73 -26.80
CA ARG A 155 -6.17 21.63 -27.20
C ARG A 155 -6.72 20.26 -26.75
N PRO A 156 -7.85 19.80 -27.31
CA PRO A 156 -8.46 18.51 -26.93
C PRO A 156 -7.55 17.31 -27.20
N ASP A 157 -6.58 17.46 -28.12
CA ASP A 157 -5.56 16.46 -28.44
C ASP A 157 -4.61 16.16 -27.27
N LEU A 158 -4.43 17.09 -26.33
CA LEU A 158 -3.53 16.95 -25.19
C LEU A 158 -4.15 16.20 -23.99
N LEU A 159 -5.43 15.86 -24.05
CA LEU A 159 -6.12 15.16 -22.95
C LEU A 159 -5.91 13.64 -23.05
N GLY A 160 -4.96 13.10 -22.29
CA GLY A 160 -4.65 11.66 -22.33
C GLY A 160 -5.56 10.77 -21.49
N SER A 161 -6.16 11.31 -20.43
CA SER A 161 -7.13 10.63 -19.56
C SER A 161 -7.91 11.69 -18.79
N SER A 162 -9.21 11.50 -18.57
CA SER A 162 -10.05 12.40 -17.77
C SER A 162 -9.38 12.63 -16.42
N GLY A 163 -9.00 13.86 -16.11
CA GLY A 163 -8.17 14.14 -14.94
C GLY A 163 -8.90 13.78 -13.66
N LEU A 164 -8.47 12.69 -13.04
CA LEU A 164 -9.00 12.27 -11.75
C LEU A 164 -8.38 13.15 -10.66
N PRO A 165 -9.18 13.60 -9.69
CA PRO A 165 -8.66 14.30 -8.53
C PRO A 165 -7.63 13.43 -7.80
N VAL A 166 -6.57 14.06 -7.31
CA VAL A 166 -5.59 13.43 -6.41
C VAL A 166 -5.62 14.02 -5.01
N ALA A 167 -6.24 15.18 -4.86
CA ALA A 167 -6.47 15.87 -3.61
C ALA A 167 -7.62 16.88 -3.75
N THR A 168 -8.13 17.33 -2.61
CA THR A 168 -9.11 18.42 -2.49
C THR A 168 -8.55 19.51 -1.58
N GLY A 169 -8.87 20.77 -1.80
CA GLY A 169 -8.46 21.85 -0.89
C GLY A 169 -9.30 23.11 -1.04
N PRO A 170 -8.78 24.27 -0.61
CA PRO A 170 -9.55 25.51 -0.53
C PRO A 170 -10.17 25.95 -1.86
N ASP A 171 -9.47 25.69 -2.96
CA ASP A 171 -9.84 26.13 -4.31
C ASP A 171 -10.63 25.05 -5.09
N GLY A 172 -10.94 23.93 -4.43
CA GLY A 172 -11.70 22.81 -5.00
C GLY A 172 -10.88 21.54 -5.16
N GLU A 173 -11.20 20.76 -6.19
CA GLU A 173 -10.50 19.53 -6.54
C GLU A 173 -9.24 19.84 -7.35
N TYR A 174 -8.14 19.16 -7.00
CA TYR A 174 -6.87 19.22 -7.72
C TYR A 174 -6.75 17.99 -8.62
N PRO A 175 -7.04 18.11 -9.94
CA PRO A 175 -6.96 16.99 -10.85
C PRO A 175 -5.51 16.66 -11.20
N PHE A 176 -5.27 15.39 -11.52
CA PHE A 176 -4.04 14.96 -12.19
C PHE A 176 -4.35 14.63 -13.64
N LEU A 177 -3.70 15.33 -14.56
CA LEU A 177 -3.87 15.13 -16.00
C LEU A 177 -2.57 14.58 -16.61
N ALA A 178 -2.64 13.39 -17.20
CA ALA A 178 -1.58 12.92 -18.10
C ALA A 178 -1.70 13.65 -19.45
N ILE A 179 -0.63 14.32 -19.88
CA ILE A 179 -0.62 15.08 -21.13
C ILE A 179 -0.32 14.13 -22.29
N ALA A 180 -1.28 14.03 -23.21
CA ALA A 180 -1.12 13.30 -24.47
C ALA A 180 -0.37 14.17 -25.48
N GLY A 181 0.97 14.14 -25.43
CA GLY A 181 1.78 14.68 -26.51
C GLY A 181 2.13 13.63 -27.57
N ASP A 182 2.93 14.05 -28.53
CA ASP A 182 3.76 13.30 -29.51
C ASP A 182 4.82 12.38 -28.84
N GLY A 183 4.53 11.95 -27.62
CA GLY A 183 5.37 11.20 -26.76
C GLY A 183 4.95 9.76 -26.53
N GLU A 184 5.94 8.89 -26.71
CA GLU A 184 5.96 7.46 -26.41
C GLU A 184 4.94 7.02 -25.36
N LEU A 185 4.15 6.00 -25.67
CA LEU A 185 3.20 5.32 -24.78
C LEU A 185 3.75 5.07 -23.36
N LEU A 186 5.07 4.88 -23.23
CA LEU A 186 5.77 4.75 -21.96
C LEU A 186 5.56 5.95 -21.02
N ARG A 187 5.61 7.19 -21.53
CA ARG A 187 5.43 8.40 -20.71
C ARG A 187 4.01 8.49 -20.15
N GLN A 188 3.02 8.10 -20.94
CA GLN A 188 1.62 8.06 -20.50
C GLN A 188 1.41 7.01 -19.40
N HIS A 189 1.93 5.79 -19.59
CA HIS A 189 1.88 4.74 -18.57
C HIS A 189 2.62 5.13 -17.29
N ALA A 190 3.77 5.80 -17.41
CA ALA A 190 4.55 6.30 -16.28
C ALA A 190 3.79 7.38 -15.50
N ALA A 191 3.17 8.34 -16.20
CA ALA A 191 2.32 9.36 -15.59
C ALA A 191 1.12 8.74 -14.84
N GLN A 192 0.41 7.80 -15.47
CA GLN A 192 -0.73 7.10 -14.85
C GLN A 192 -0.30 6.26 -13.62
N SER A 193 0.85 5.58 -13.72
CA SER A 193 1.39 4.82 -12.59
C SER A 193 1.78 5.72 -11.43
N PHE A 194 2.34 6.90 -11.72
CA PHE A 194 2.64 7.91 -10.70
C PHE A 194 1.38 8.52 -10.09
N GLN A 195 0.32 8.78 -10.88
CA GLN A 195 -0.98 9.20 -10.36
C GLN A 195 -1.52 8.19 -9.35
N LYS A 196 -1.53 6.91 -9.72
CA LYS A 196 -1.96 5.84 -8.82
C LYS A 196 -1.12 5.81 -7.54
N TYR A 197 0.17 6.06 -7.65
CA TYR A 197 1.06 6.16 -6.50
C TYR A 197 0.70 7.32 -5.58
N LEU A 198 0.35 8.50 -6.12
CA LEU A 198 -0.11 9.64 -5.32
C LEU A 198 -1.38 9.33 -4.52
N LEU A 199 -2.22 8.40 -5.00
CA LEU A 199 -3.43 7.95 -4.31
C LEU A 199 -3.16 6.92 -3.19
N GLU A 200 -1.95 6.41 -3.06
CA GLU A 200 -1.63 5.44 -2.00
C GLU A 200 -1.72 6.08 -0.60
N PRO A 201 -2.11 5.32 0.44
CA PRO A 201 -2.32 5.87 1.78
C PRO A 201 -1.14 6.64 2.37
N ALA A 202 0.10 6.22 2.04
CA ALA A 202 1.32 6.86 2.50
C ALA A 202 1.53 8.24 1.86
N GLN A 203 1.15 8.41 0.58
CA GLN A 203 1.25 9.70 -0.10
C GLN A 203 0.11 10.61 0.34
N GLN A 204 -1.11 10.09 0.39
CA GLN A 204 -2.30 10.81 0.88
C GLN A 204 -2.14 11.33 2.32
N ALA A 205 -1.33 10.65 3.15
CA ALA A 205 -0.96 11.17 4.47
C ALA A 205 -0.13 12.47 4.42
N GLU A 206 0.68 12.69 3.38
CA GLU A 206 1.42 13.96 3.19
C GLU A 206 0.49 15.06 2.70
N PHE A 207 -0.40 14.76 1.74
CA PHE A 207 -1.41 15.72 1.29
C PHE A 207 -2.24 16.24 2.49
N ARG A 208 -2.66 15.34 3.38
CA ARG A 208 -3.34 15.73 4.63
C ARG A 208 -2.49 16.57 5.58
N GLN A 209 -1.20 16.28 5.69
CA GLN A 209 -0.27 17.11 6.48
C GLN A 209 -0.10 18.51 5.88
N ALA A 210 -0.20 18.64 4.56
CA ALA A 210 -0.22 19.90 3.84
C ALA A 210 -1.57 20.63 3.89
N GLY A 211 -2.58 20.08 4.59
CA GLY A 211 -3.91 20.68 4.72
C GLY A 211 -4.86 20.36 3.56
N LEU A 212 -4.53 19.35 2.74
CA LEU A 212 -5.34 18.91 1.61
C LEU A 212 -6.15 17.66 1.96
N GLY A 213 -7.40 17.61 1.52
CA GLY A 213 -8.30 16.46 1.65
C GLY A 213 -8.02 15.37 0.60
N PRO A 214 -8.59 14.16 0.81
CA PRO A 214 -8.51 13.08 -0.17
C PRO A 214 -9.32 13.41 -1.43
N ALA A 215 -9.10 12.63 -2.49
CA ALA A 215 -9.79 12.76 -3.77
C ALA A 215 -11.23 12.19 -3.78
N ASP A 216 -11.67 11.49 -2.73
CA ASP A 216 -12.88 10.64 -2.72
C ASP A 216 -13.90 11.01 -1.61
N ASP A 217 -14.26 12.29 -1.44
CA ASP A 217 -15.36 12.70 -0.54
C ASP A 217 -16.69 12.94 -1.28
#